data_AF-A0A3A9ENH4-F1
#
_entry.id   AF-A0A3A9ENH4-F1
#
_cell.length_a   1.000
_cell.length_b   1.000
_cell.length_c   1.000
_cell.angle_alpha   90.00
_cell.angle_beta   90.00
_cell.angle_gamma   90.00
#
_symmetry.space_group_name_H-M   'P 1'
#
loop_
_entity.id
_entity.type
_entity.pdbx_description
1 polymer ?
#
loop_
_entity_poly.entity_id
_entity_poly.type
_entity_poly.pdbx_seq_one_letter_code
_entity_poly.pdbx_strand_id
1 'polypeptide(L)'
;MGSKDAELLCLEKVIQAIPHQHGKSKAILKMCASPELSRKESECPDFVKCCSSRKNGEKGILLGIEHFQVDHYAIEQRTGKIGATVNAYLKKDNERAAVMREHINPTGELPDDAIQALAESVGAALQMRYKANYNLYVKSFEYSLNKHLKHVDGYLKNLRSYSGGDYYIELAFLIEIYADFRNVFLSRNNHTDWADNSFIPIFSDIACMLEGIDYRKVKFLIFCITNPVVNCSSRIAAVETRALRSQLEKQHIPIYNYAGEGRSVDIDRVVPSYKRYEDRTDFIMTIPERKVNVEKKMDIIIPAFLKALEFKKLGEPFATTQSVQFMLELFGDYYIQFEDLANAVPNELWKYVISNHGAAIWNKMQEIEHQWYPQKAGIDNGVS
;
A
#
# COMPACT_ATOMS: atom_id res chain seq x y z
N MET A 1 -18.17 -8.47 -3.49
CA MET A 1 -18.32 -9.01 -2.13
C MET A 1 -17.38 -10.19 -2.07
N GLY A 2 -16.53 -10.27 -1.03
CA GLY A 2 -15.67 -11.43 -0.83
C GLY A 2 -16.53 -12.66 -0.52
N SER A 3 -15.99 -13.86 -0.71
CA SER A 3 -16.59 -15.05 -0.11
C SER A 3 -16.37 -14.98 1.41
N LYS A 4 -17.26 -15.59 2.19
CA LYS A 4 -17.12 -15.66 3.65
C LYS A 4 -15.77 -16.22 4.09
N ASP A 5 -15.23 -17.16 3.31
CA ASP A 5 -13.92 -17.75 3.51
C ASP A 5 -12.79 -16.71 3.38
N ALA A 6 -12.88 -15.77 2.45
CA ALA A 6 -11.87 -14.72 2.28
C ALA A 6 -11.86 -13.75 3.48
N GLU A 7 -13.04 -13.40 3.99
CA GLU A 7 -13.19 -12.59 5.21
C GLU A 7 -12.58 -13.31 6.41
N LEU A 8 -12.87 -14.61 6.55
CA LEU A 8 -12.34 -15.44 7.64
C LEU A 8 -10.82 -15.55 7.58
N LEU A 9 -10.26 -15.80 6.39
CA LEU A 9 -8.81 -15.82 6.18
C LEU A 9 -8.15 -14.48 6.55
N CYS A 10 -8.81 -13.35 6.26
CA CYS A 10 -8.33 -12.03 6.68
C CYS A 10 -8.31 -11.90 8.21
N LEU A 11 -9.41 -12.29 8.88
CA LEU A 11 -9.48 -12.27 10.34
C LEU A 11 -8.46 -13.21 10.99
N GLU A 12 -8.20 -14.38 10.40
CA GLU A 12 -7.19 -15.32 10.88
C GLU A 12 -5.78 -14.72 10.82
N LYS A 13 -5.41 -14.02 9.74
CA LYS A 13 -4.14 -13.28 9.66
C LYS A 13 -4.00 -12.27 10.80
N VAL A 14 -5.09 -11.56 11.13
CA VAL A 14 -5.12 -10.61 12.25
C VAL A 14 -4.88 -11.32 13.58
N ILE A 15 -5.54 -12.45 13.82
CA ILE A 15 -5.40 -13.23 15.06
C ILE A 15 -3.98 -13.81 15.18
N GLN A 16 -3.42 -14.33 14.08
CA GLN A 16 -2.05 -14.87 14.04
C GLN A 16 -0.99 -13.82 14.37
N ALA A 17 -1.27 -12.53 14.17
CA ALA A 17 -0.34 -11.46 14.51
C ALA A 17 -0.29 -11.11 16.01
N ILE A 18 -1.23 -11.56 16.84
CA ILE A 18 -1.32 -11.24 18.28
C ILE A 18 0.00 -11.43 19.06
N PRO A 19 0.78 -12.51 18.87
CA PRO A 19 2.03 -12.72 19.59
C PRO A 19 3.04 -11.58 19.40
N HIS A 20 3.05 -10.99 18.20
CA HIS A 20 3.98 -9.93 17.78
C HIS A 20 3.50 -8.52 18.11
N GLN A 21 2.37 -8.39 18.82
CA GLN A 21 1.75 -7.11 19.14
C GLN A 21 1.91 -6.78 20.62
N HIS A 22 1.89 -5.48 20.92
CA HIS A 22 2.05 -4.93 22.27
C HIS A 22 0.96 -3.92 22.61
N GLY A 23 0.85 -3.58 23.90
CA GLY A 23 -0.02 -2.53 24.40
C GLY A 23 -1.48 -2.62 23.93
N LYS A 24 -2.00 -1.49 23.46
CA LYS A 24 -3.40 -1.35 23.06
C LYS A 24 -3.75 -2.17 21.81
N SER A 25 -2.84 -2.24 20.82
CA SER A 25 -3.02 -3.06 19.62
C SER A 25 -3.26 -4.52 20.01
N LYS A 26 -2.39 -5.10 20.86
CA LYS A 26 -2.57 -6.48 21.36
C LYS A 26 -3.91 -6.69 22.06
N ALA A 27 -4.36 -5.70 22.85
CA ALA A 27 -5.63 -5.80 23.55
C ALA A 27 -6.82 -5.85 22.57
N ILE A 28 -6.82 -5.01 21.54
CA ILE A 28 -7.84 -5.00 20.49
C ILE A 28 -7.84 -6.35 19.74
N LEU A 29 -6.67 -6.82 19.30
CA LEU A 29 -6.60 -8.08 18.56
C LEU A 29 -7.03 -9.30 19.38
N LYS A 30 -6.79 -9.31 20.70
CA LYS A 30 -7.32 -10.35 21.60
C LYS A 30 -8.85 -10.35 21.66
N MET A 31 -9.51 -9.21 21.49
CA MET A 31 -10.97 -9.16 21.38
C MET A 31 -11.44 -9.83 20.08
N CYS A 32 -10.72 -9.61 18.97
CA CYS A 32 -10.99 -10.28 17.69
C CYS A 32 -10.82 -11.80 17.76
N ALA A 33 -9.97 -12.31 18.65
CA ALA A 33 -9.77 -13.74 18.89
C ALA A 33 -10.78 -14.35 19.89
N SER A 34 -11.73 -13.58 20.41
CA SER A 34 -12.75 -14.11 21.32
C SER A 34 -13.73 -15.04 20.58
N PRO A 35 -14.50 -15.88 21.30
CA PRO A 35 -15.46 -16.79 20.67
C PRO A 35 -16.47 -16.05 19.79
N GLU A 36 -16.78 -16.62 18.62
CA GLU A 36 -17.84 -16.11 17.74
C GLU A 36 -19.21 -16.39 18.35
N LEU A 37 -20.12 -15.42 18.27
CA LEU A 37 -21.52 -15.61 18.61
C LEU A 37 -22.19 -16.50 17.55
N SER A 38 -22.81 -17.59 17.99
CA SER A 38 -23.61 -18.44 17.11
C SER A 38 -24.85 -17.68 16.61
N ARG A 39 -24.96 -17.48 15.30
CA ARG A 39 -26.05 -16.76 14.63
C ARG A 39 -26.64 -17.61 13.52
N LYS A 40 -27.97 -17.58 13.37
CA LYS A 40 -28.69 -18.37 12.35
C LYS A 40 -28.52 -17.83 10.93
N GLU A 41 -28.26 -16.53 10.80
CA GLU A 41 -28.03 -15.85 9.53
C GLU A 41 -26.70 -15.10 9.60
N SER A 42 -25.94 -15.08 8.49
CA SER A 42 -24.74 -14.25 8.34
C SER A 42 -25.15 -12.79 8.10
N GLU A 43 -25.83 -12.19 9.06
CA GLU A 43 -26.18 -10.78 9.05
C GLU A 43 -24.95 -9.92 9.38
N CYS A 44 -24.95 -8.67 8.91
CA CYS A 44 -23.92 -7.70 9.27
C CYS A 44 -23.98 -7.34 10.77
N PRO A 45 -22.84 -7.11 11.44
CA PRO A 45 -21.50 -7.11 10.88
C PRO A 45 -20.95 -8.52 10.62
N ASP A 46 -19.95 -8.62 9.75
CA ASP A 46 -19.42 -9.89 9.25
C ASP A 46 -19.04 -10.88 10.38
N PHE A 47 -18.47 -10.39 11.47
CA PHE A 47 -18.17 -11.20 12.66
C PHE A 47 -18.72 -10.55 13.92
N VAL A 48 -19.10 -11.39 14.88
CA VAL A 48 -19.58 -10.96 16.20
C VAL A 48 -18.87 -11.77 17.27
N LYS A 49 -18.03 -11.12 18.07
CA LYS A 49 -17.19 -11.74 19.10
C LYS A 49 -17.71 -11.46 20.51
N CYS A 50 -17.82 -12.50 21.32
CA CYS A 50 -18.22 -12.42 22.73
C CYS A 50 -16.98 -12.29 23.63
N CYS A 51 -16.65 -11.07 24.04
CA CYS A 51 -15.51 -10.79 24.90
C CYS A 51 -15.93 -10.82 26.37
N SER A 52 -15.54 -11.85 27.11
CA SER A 52 -15.85 -11.99 28.54
C SER A 52 -15.27 -10.85 29.36
N SER A 53 -16.00 -10.38 30.37
CA SER A 53 -15.45 -9.47 31.37
C SER A 53 -14.38 -10.18 32.21
N ARG A 54 -13.37 -9.42 32.64
CA ARG A 54 -12.32 -9.91 33.56
C ARG A 54 -12.72 -9.83 35.03
N LYS A 55 -13.84 -9.18 35.36
CA LYS A 55 -14.34 -9.01 36.73
C LYS A 55 -15.73 -9.63 36.87
N ASN A 56 -15.94 -10.35 37.98
CA ASN A 56 -17.23 -10.93 38.31
C ASN A 56 -18.30 -9.82 38.42
N GLY A 57 -19.39 -9.96 37.66
CA GLY A 57 -20.53 -9.03 37.67
C GLY A 57 -20.45 -7.84 36.71
N GLU A 58 -19.33 -7.63 36.01
CA GLU A 58 -19.25 -6.62 34.94
C GLU A 58 -19.75 -7.21 33.61
N LYS A 59 -20.50 -6.41 32.83
CA LYS A 59 -20.94 -6.79 31.48
C LYS A 59 -19.73 -7.03 30.57
N GLY A 60 -19.79 -8.09 29.77
CA GLY A 60 -18.81 -8.33 28.71
C GLY A 60 -18.93 -7.31 27.56
N ILE A 61 -18.10 -7.47 26.53
CA ILE A 61 -18.20 -6.70 25.29
C ILE A 61 -18.67 -7.62 24.17
N LEU A 62 -19.71 -7.21 23.45
CA LEU A 62 -20.10 -7.79 22.18
C LEU A 62 -19.47 -6.93 21.08
N LEU A 63 -18.41 -7.46 20.47
CA LEU A 63 -17.65 -6.78 19.43
C LEU A 63 -18.16 -7.20 18.06
N GLY A 64 -18.77 -6.28 17.32
CA GLY A 64 -18.99 -6.45 15.89
C GLY A 64 -17.72 -6.09 15.10
N ILE A 65 -17.41 -6.86 14.07
CA ILE A 65 -16.29 -6.59 13.15
C ILE A 65 -16.85 -6.61 11.73
N GLU A 66 -16.82 -5.45 11.08
CA GLU A 66 -17.17 -5.32 9.66
C GLU A 66 -15.88 -5.31 8.84
N HIS A 67 -15.79 -6.18 7.85
CA HIS A 67 -14.67 -6.30 6.92
C HIS A 67 -14.94 -5.52 5.64
N PHE A 68 -13.91 -4.85 5.12
CA PHE A 68 -13.93 -4.38 3.75
C PHE A 68 -12.52 -4.29 3.16
N GLN A 69 -12.49 -4.34 1.82
CA GLN A 69 -11.26 -4.33 1.04
C GLN A 69 -10.99 -2.95 0.45
N VAL A 70 -9.71 -2.58 0.42
CA VAL A 70 -9.17 -1.41 -0.28
C VAL A 70 -8.06 -1.89 -1.22
N ASP A 71 -8.07 -1.38 -2.45
CA ASP A 71 -7.19 -1.87 -3.50
C ASP A 71 -6.38 -0.71 -4.13
N HIS A 72 -5.05 -0.75 -4.00
CA HIS A 72 -4.14 0.19 -4.68
C HIS A 72 -4.12 -0.01 -6.21
N TYR A 73 -4.56 -1.18 -6.68
CA TYR A 73 -4.62 -1.55 -8.09
C TYR A 73 -6.03 -1.39 -8.67
N ALA A 74 -6.89 -0.66 -7.96
CA ALA A 74 -8.25 -0.40 -8.38
C ALA A 74 -8.31 0.32 -9.74
N ILE A 75 -9.39 0.07 -10.47
CA ILE A 75 -9.70 0.78 -11.71
C ILE A 75 -10.98 1.58 -11.57
N GLU A 76 -10.99 2.78 -12.14
CA GLU A 76 -12.20 3.58 -12.26
C GLU A 76 -12.99 3.09 -13.49
N GLN A 77 -14.19 2.58 -13.26
CA GLN A 77 -15.08 2.14 -14.32
C GLN A 77 -15.73 3.36 -14.99
N ARG A 78 -16.22 3.19 -16.22
CA ARG A 78 -16.97 4.24 -16.95
C ARG A 78 -18.18 4.79 -16.17
N THR A 79 -18.68 4.04 -15.19
CA THR A 79 -19.79 4.40 -14.30
C THR A 79 -19.37 5.24 -13.09
N GLY A 80 -18.09 5.57 -12.94
CA GLY A 80 -17.53 6.23 -11.75
C GLY A 80 -17.33 5.30 -10.55
N LYS A 81 -17.70 4.01 -10.66
CA LYS A 81 -17.45 3.02 -9.61
C LYS A 81 -15.99 2.60 -9.60
N ILE A 82 -15.46 2.34 -8.41
CA ILE A 82 -14.14 1.76 -8.21
C ILE A 82 -14.23 0.24 -8.24
N GLY A 83 -13.56 -0.39 -9.20
CA GLY A 83 -13.47 -1.84 -9.34
C GLY A 83 -12.17 -2.38 -8.74
N ALA A 84 -12.29 -3.30 -7.79
CA ALA A 84 -11.14 -4.04 -7.26
C ALA A 84 -10.62 -5.04 -8.32
N THR A 85 -9.30 -5.12 -8.47
CA THR A 85 -8.64 -6.01 -9.45
C THR A 85 -7.80 -7.10 -8.78
N VAL A 86 -7.41 -6.90 -7.52
CA VAL A 86 -6.51 -7.81 -6.81
C VAL A 86 -7.03 -9.25 -6.70
N ASN A 87 -8.32 -9.45 -6.43
CA ASN A 87 -8.88 -10.80 -6.31
C ASN A 87 -8.82 -11.57 -7.64
N ALA A 88 -9.04 -10.88 -8.76
CA ALA A 88 -8.92 -11.48 -10.08
C ALA A 88 -7.45 -11.81 -10.42
N TYR A 89 -6.52 -10.95 -9.99
CA TYR A 89 -5.10 -11.22 -10.10
C TYR A 89 -4.68 -12.44 -9.27
N LEU A 90 -4.99 -12.47 -7.97
CA LEU A 90 -4.61 -13.55 -7.05
C LEU A 90 -5.15 -14.89 -7.51
N LYS A 91 -6.39 -14.93 -8.04
CA LYS A 91 -6.95 -16.14 -8.63
C LYS A 91 -6.08 -16.67 -9.78
N LYS A 92 -5.77 -15.81 -10.76
CA LYS A 92 -4.96 -16.20 -11.92
C LYS A 92 -3.52 -16.53 -11.54
N ASP A 93 -2.98 -15.85 -10.54
CA ASP A 93 -1.62 -16.10 -10.05
C ASP A 93 -1.53 -17.45 -9.34
N ASN A 94 -2.54 -17.80 -8.55
CA ASN A 94 -2.65 -19.13 -7.95
C ASN A 94 -2.79 -20.25 -9.00
N GLU A 95 -3.52 -20.00 -10.10
CA GLU A 95 -3.62 -20.92 -11.23
C GLU A 95 -2.25 -21.13 -11.89
N ARG A 96 -1.49 -20.06 -12.17
CA ARG A 96 -0.12 -20.16 -12.70
C ARG A 96 0.85 -20.85 -11.74
N ALA A 97 0.74 -20.55 -10.44
CA ALA A 97 1.54 -21.18 -9.41
C ALA A 97 1.23 -22.68 -9.25
N ALA A 98 0.00 -23.11 -9.55
CA ALA A 98 -0.37 -24.53 -9.54
C ALA A 98 0.39 -25.31 -10.63
N VAL A 99 0.45 -24.78 -11.85
CA VAL A 99 1.27 -25.34 -12.95
C VAL A 99 2.72 -25.52 -12.49
N MET A 100 3.30 -24.48 -11.88
CA MET A 100 4.66 -24.58 -11.38
C MET A 100 4.84 -25.66 -10.30
N ARG A 101 3.90 -25.78 -9.35
CA ARG A 101 3.97 -26.78 -8.27
C ARG A 101 3.93 -28.22 -8.78
N GLU A 102 3.22 -28.49 -9.87
CA GLU A 102 3.18 -29.81 -10.51
C GLU A 102 4.57 -30.20 -11.08
N HIS A 103 5.43 -29.23 -11.35
CA HIS A 103 6.74 -29.41 -11.98
C HIS A 103 7.94 -29.06 -11.08
N ILE A 104 7.74 -28.77 -9.79
CA ILE A 104 8.83 -28.41 -8.86
C ILE A 104 9.63 -29.63 -8.33
N ASN A 105 9.16 -30.86 -8.57
CA ASN A 105 9.79 -32.09 -8.09
C ASN A 105 10.34 -33.12 -9.12
N PRO A 106 10.45 -32.89 -10.43
CA PRO A 106 11.26 -33.74 -11.29
C PRO A 106 12.73 -33.31 -11.22
N THR A 107 13.63 -34.28 -11.06
CA THR A 107 15.10 -34.15 -11.18
C THR A 107 15.54 -33.85 -12.62
N GLY A 108 14.87 -32.93 -13.31
CA GLY A 108 15.05 -32.64 -14.73
C GLY A 108 14.72 -31.18 -15.08
N GLU A 109 14.88 -30.84 -16.36
CA GLU A 109 14.57 -29.51 -16.88
C GLU A 109 13.08 -29.16 -16.69
N LEU A 110 12.81 -27.91 -16.32
CA LEU A 110 11.44 -27.41 -16.26
C LEU A 110 10.81 -27.42 -17.67
N PRO A 111 9.55 -27.86 -17.84
CA PRO A 111 8.87 -27.80 -19.12
C PRO A 111 8.50 -26.36 -19.51
N ASP A 112 8.28 -26.13 -20.81
CA ASP A 112 8.04 -24.81 -21.39
C ASP A 112 6.80 -24.09 -20.83
N ASP A 113 5.77 -24.85 -20.46
CA ASP A 113 4.55 -24.35 -19.83
C ASP A 113 4.80 -23.84 -18.40
N ALA A 114 5.61 -24.53 -17.60
CA ALA A 114 6.01 -24.08 -16.27
C ALA A 114 6.84 -22.78 -16.33
N ILE A 115 7.80 -22.71 -17.27
CA ILE A 115 8.60 -21.51 -17.50
C ILE A 115 7.73 -20.34 -17.98
N GLN A 116 6.81 -20.61 -18.92
CA GLN A 116 5.87 -19.61 -19.41
C GLN A 116 4.95 -19.10 -18.29
N ALA A 117 4.43 -20.00 -17.45
CA ALA A 117 3.59 -19.62 -16.31
C ALA A 117 4.32 -18.71 -15.32
N LEU A 118 5.62 -18.95 -15.10
CA LEU A 118 6.47 -18.09 -14.28
C LEU A 118 6.68 -16.72 -14.95
N ALA A 119 7.02 -16.69 -16.25
CA ALA A 119 7.17 -15.44 -17.01
C ALA A 119 5.88 -14.62 -17.01
N GLU A 120 4.72 -15.26 -17.15
CA GLU A 120 3.41 -14.60 -17.08
C GLU A 120 3.08 -14.05 -15.70
N SER A 121 3.48 -14.75 -14.63
CA SER A 121 3.31 -14.27 -13.26
C SER A 121 4.14 -13.01 -13.02
N VAL A 122 5.41 -13.00 -13.45
CA VAL A 122 6.28 -11.81 -13.39
C VAL A 122 5.71 -10.67 -14.24
N GLY A 123 5.26 -10.96 -15.47
CA GLY A 123 4.66 -9.97 -16.35
C GLY A 123 3.38 -9.35 -15.76
N ALA A 124 2.52 -10.16 -15.14
CA ALA A 124 1.30 -9.70 -14.46
C ALA A 124 1.62 -8.86 -13.21
N ALA A 125 2.60 -9.26 -12.41
CA ALA A 125 3.11 -8.50 -11.28
C ALA A 125 3.61 -7.11 -11.71
N LEU A 126 4.44 -7.05 -12.75
CA LEU A 126 4.90 -5.78 -13.34
C LEU A 126 3.73 -4.95 -13.85
N GLN A 127 2.77 -5.57 -14.53
CA GLN A 127 1.58 -4.88 -15.02
C GLN A 127 0.77 -4.22 -13.91
N MET A 128 0.60 -4.90 -12.77
CA MET A 128 -0.06 -4.35 -11.59
C MET A 128 0.72 -3.16 -11.04
N ARG A 129 2.03 -3.32 -10.86
CA ARG A 129 2.91 -2.24 -10.40
C ARG A 129 2.81 -0.99 -11.27
N TYR A 130 2.80 -1.13 -12.60
CA TYR A 130 2.64 0.00 -13.53
C TYR A 130 1.24 0.61 -13.59
N LYS A 131 0.23 -0.09 -13.05
CA LYS A 131 -1.14 0.41 -12.92
C LYS A 131 -1.42 0.99 -11.53
N ALA A 132 -0.58 0.70 -10.55
CA ALA A 132 -0.69 1.25 -9.20
C ALA A 132 -0.64 2.78 -9.26
N ASN A 133 -1.60 3.42 -8.59
CA ASN A 133 -1.74 4.87 -8.60
C ASN A 133 -2.27 5.33 -7.24
N TYR A 134 -1.55 6.24 -6.61
CA TYR A 134 -1.91 6.78 -5.31
C TYR A 134 -3.30 7.43 -5.28
N ASN A 135 -3.66 8.19 -6.32
CA ASN A 135 -4.99 8.83 -6.37
C ASN A 135 -6.11 7.80 -6.43
N LEU A 136 -5.90 6.68 -7.14
CA LEU A 136 -6.87 5.57 -7.19
C LEU A 136 -6.91 4.81 -5.87
N TYR A 137 -5.77 4.68 -5.17
CA TYR A 137 -5.73 4.15 -3.81
C TYR A 137 -6.56 4.98 -2.83
N VAL A 138 -6.38 6.31 -2.82
CA VAL A 138 -7.17 7.23 -1.98
C VAL A 138 -8.66 7.14 -2.33
N LYS A 139 -9.02 7.20 -3.62
CA LYS A 139 -10.42 7.02 -4.07
C LYS A 139 -11.00 5.66 -3.69
N SER A 140 -10.22 4.58 -3.80
CA SER A 140 -10.65 3.24 -3.39
C SER A 140 -10.93 3.18 -1.89
N PHE A 141 -10.06 3.79 -1.09
CA PHE A 141 -10.23 3.89 0.34
C PHE A 141 -11.51 4.66 0.71
N GLU A 142 -11.66 5.86 0.13
CA GLU A 142 -12.83 6.72 0.35
C GLU A 142 -14.13 6.01 -0.04
N TYR A 143 -14.17 5.39 -1.23
CA TYR A 143 -15.35 4.68 -1.73
C TYR A 143 -15.76 3.54 -0.80
N SER A 144 -14.81 2.68 -0.42
CA SER A 144 -15.07 1.56 0.48
C SER A 144 -15.50 2.06 1.86
N LEU A 145 -14.78 3.00 2.46
CA LEU A 145 -15.11 3.54 3.77
C LEU A 145 -16.52 4.15 3.80
N ASN A 146 -16.85 5.01 2.84
CA ASN A 146 -18.15 5.67 2.76
C ASN A 146 -19.30 4.67 2.56
N LYS A 147 -19.07 3.58 1.84
CA LYS A 147 -20.06 2.52 1.69
C LYS A 147 -20.40 1.88 3.05
N HIS A 148 -19.40 1.54 3.86
CA HIS A 148 -19.62 0.90 5.16
C HIS A 148 -20.09 1.89 6.22
N LEU A 149 -19.65 3.15 6.20
CA LEU A 149 -20.14 4.20 7.09
C LEU A 149 -21.67 4.41 6.98
N LYS A 150 -22.25 4.29 5.79
CA LYS A 150 -23.70 4.38 5.56
C LYS A 150 -24.51 3.30 6.29
N HIS A 151 -23.88 2.17 6.64
CA HIS A 151 -24.54 1.01 7.25
C HIS A 151 -24.23 0.85 8.75
N VAL A 152 -23.38 1.70 9.33
CA VAL A 152 -22.96 1.63 10.74
C VAL A 152 -24.13 1.58 11.72
N ASP A 153 -25.16 2.40 11.53
CA ASP A 153 -26.33 2.38 12.42
C ASP A 153 -27.12 1.06 12.31
N GLY A 154 -27.13 0.44 11.14
CA GLY A 154 -27.67 -0.90 10.93
C GLY A 154 -26.85 -1.96 11.67
N TYR A 155 -25.53 -1.92 11.57
CA TYR A 155 -24.63 -2.84 12.29
C TYR A 155 -24.83 -2.74 13.80
N LEU A 156 -24.89 -1.52 14.34
CA LEU A 156 -25.12 -1.30 15.78
C LEU A 156 -26.51 -1.76 16.23
N LYS A 157 -27.54 -1.58 15.39
CA LYS A 157 -28.89 -2.09 15.67
C LYS A 157 -28.90 -3.60 15.77
N ASN A 158 -28.23 -4.30 14.86
CA ASN A 158 -28.13 -5.76 14.86
C ASN A 158 -27.34 -6.25 16.09
N LEU A 159 -26.23 -5.59 16.45
CA LEU A 159 -25.51 -5.93 17.69
C LEU A 159 -26.38 -5.74 18.94
N ARG A 160 -27.23 -4.70 18.98
CA ARG A 160 -28.16 -4.48 20.11
C ARG A 160 -29.17 -5.60 20.24
N SER A 161 -29.75 -6.09 19.14
CA SER A 161 -30.71 -7.20 19.19
C SER A 161 -30.06 -8.49 19.70
N TYR A 162 -28.80 -8.75 19.36
CA TYR A 162 -28.04 -9.90 19.88
C TYR A 162 -27.61 -9.74 21.34
N SER A 163 -27.33 -8.51 21.78
CA SER A 163 -26.79 -8.29 23.13
C SER A 163 -27.78 -8.59 24.25
N GLY A 164 -29.09 -8.47 24.01
CA GLY A 164 -30.13 -8.58 25.05
C GLY A 164 -30.00 -7.59 26.22
N GLY A 165 -29.05 -6.65 26.17
CA GLY A 165 -28.65 -5.80 27.29
C GLY A 165 -27.54 -6.36 28.17
N ASP A 166 -27.03 -7.57 27.93
CA ASP A 166 -26.03 -8.24 28.77
C ASP A 166 -24.58 -7.83 28.46
N TYR A 167 -24.38 -7.15 27.34
CA TYR A 167 -23.06 -6.75 26.84
C TYR A 167 -23.01 -5.25 26.55
N TYR A 168 -21.82 -4.66 26.73
CA TYR A 168 -21.46 -3.41 26.05
C TYR A 168 -21.24 -3.68 24.57
N ILE A 169 -21.62 -2.75 23.72
CA ILE A 169 -21.54 -2.91 22.27
C ILE A 169 -20.41 -2.05 21.74
N GLU A 170 -19.50 -2.69 21.02
CA GLU A 170 -18.45 -2.01 20.28
C GLU A 170 -18.41 -2.52 18.85
N LEU A 171 -18.03 -1.66 17.91
CA LEU A 171 -17.89 -1.97 16.50
C LEU A 171 -16.45 -1.67 16.07
N ALA A 172 -15.86 -2.57 15.31
CA ALA A 172 -14.56 -2.41 14.66
C ALA A 172 -14.70 -2.50 13.14
N PHE A 173 -13.85 -1.77 12.44
CA PHE A 173 -13.61 -1.99 11.01
C PHE A 173 -12.32 -2.78 10.84
N LEU A 174 -12.42 -3.90 10.13
CA LEU A 174 -11.31 -4.68 9.60
C LEU A 174 -11.06 -4.26 8.16
N ILE A 175 -10.05 -3.43 7.96
CA ILE A 175 -9.67 -2.83 6.69
C ILE A 175 -8.57 -3.68 6.06
N GLU A 176 -8.93 -4.49 5.07
CA GLU A 176 -7.98 -5.28 4.29
C GLU A 176 -7.43 -4.45 3.14
N ILE A 177 -6.13 -4.13 3.19
CA ILE A 177 -5.47 -3.23 2.25
C ILE A 177 -4.54 -4.04 1.36
N TYR A 178 -4.80 -4.03 0.06
CA TYR A 178 -3.89 -4.56 -0.95
C TYR A 178 -3.07 -3.43 -1.57
N ALA A 179 -1.79 -3.36 -1.22
CA ALA A 179 -0.91 -2.30 -1.69
C ALA A 179 0.55 -2.74 -1.79
N ASP A 180 1.26 -2.18 -2.79
CA ASP A 180 2.72 -2.22 -2.88
C ASP A 180 3.26 -0.79 -3.00
N PHE A 181 3.98 -0.35 -1.97
CA PHE A 181 4.66 0.95 -1.93
C PHE A 181 6.18 0.82 -1.84
N ARG A 182 6.78 -0.35 -2.14
CA ARG A 182 8.22 -0.60 -1.95
C ARG A 182 9.17 0.23 -2.82
N ASN A 183 8.63 1.11 -3.68
CA ASN A 183 9.41 2.00 -4.54
C ASN A 183 9.24 3.47 -4.15
N VAL A 184 8.65 3.72 -2.98
CA VAL A 184 8.61 5.07 -2.43
C VAL A 184 9.78 5.27 -1.49
N PHE A 185 10.32 6.48 -1.53
CA PHE A 185 11.29 6.95 -0.57
C PHE A 185 10.54 7.58 0.59
N LEU A 186 10.93 7.25 1.81
CA LEU A 186 10.33 7.72 3.04
C LEU A 186 11.30 8.70 3.69
N SER A 187 10.93 9.97 3.74
CA SER A 187 11.74 11.04 4.32
C SER A 187 11.16 11.50 5.65
N ARG A 188 11.99 11.49 6.70
CA ARG A 188 11.65 11.94 8.05
C ARG A 188 12.91 12.36 8.80
N ASN A 189 12.84 13.45 9.56
CA ASN A 189 13.94 13.93 10.42
C ASN A 189 15.28 14.08 9.65
N ASN A 190 15.23 14.61 8.42
CA ASN A 190 16.38 14.74 7.51
C ASN A 190 17.05 13.41 7.11
N HIS A 191 16.39 12.29 7.36
CA HIS A 191 16.80 10.99 6.87
C HIS A 191 15.82 10.52 5.80
N THR A 192 16.34 9.83 4.78
CA THR A 192 15.54 9.25 3.71
C THR A 192 15.92 7.79 3.59
N ASP A 193 14.90 6.92 3.57
CA ASP A 193 15.03 5.48 3.39
C ASP A 193 14.15 4.99 2.24
N TRP A 194 14.45 3.81 1.72
CA TRP A 194 13.50 3.10 0.86
C TRP A 194 12.45 2.39 1.69
N ALA A 195 11.20 2.47 1.26
CA ALA A 195 10.14 1.64 1.82
C ALA A 195 10.44 0.16 1.57
N ASP A 196 10.46 -0.63 2.65
CA ASP A 196 10.64 -2.07 2.59
C ASP A 196 9.31 -2.83 2.74
N ASN A 197 9.38 -4.15 2.89
CA ASN A 197 8.21 -5.00 3.14
C ASN A 197 7.57 -4.81 4.53
N SER A 198 8.15 -3.97 5.40
CA SER A 198 7.60 -3.65 6.72
C SER A 198 6.72 -2.40 6.71
N PHE A 199 6.79 -1.59 5.65
CA PHE A 199 6.05 -0.34 5.55
C PHE A 199 4.53 -0.54 5.56
N ILE A 200 3.86 0.21 6.45
CA ILE A 200 2.41 0.29 6.57
C ILE A 200 1.95 1.62 5.94
N PRO A 201 1.29 1.61 4.77
CA PRO A 201 1.05 2.80 3.96
C PRO A 201 -0.17 3.61 4.43
N ILE A 202 -0.16 4.05 5.70
CA ILE A 202 -1.16 5.00 6.21
C ILE A 202 -0.63 6.42 6.00
N PHE A 203 -0.96 6.98 4.84
CA PHE A 203 -0.62 8.35 4.48
C PHE A 203 -1.58 9.36 5.12
N SER A 204 -1.19 10.64 5.13
CA SER A 204 -1.96 11.72 5.75
C SER A 204 -3.40 11.82 5.23
N ASP A 205 -3.62 11.67 3.92
CA ASP A 205 -4.96 11.65 3.33
C ASP A 205 -5.85 10.54 3.91
N ILE A 206 -5.29 9.33 4.04
CA ILE A 206 -5.99 8.18 4.63
C ILE A 206 -6.25 8.40 6.11
N ALA A 207 -5.26 8.92 6.85
CA ALA A 207 -5.41 9.23 8.27
C ALA A 207 -6.52 10.26 8.51
N CYS A 208 -6.55 11.35 7.73
CA CYS A 208 -7.59 12.38 7.80
C CYS A 208 -9.00 11.80 7.56
N MET A 209 -9.16 10.92 6.56
CA MET A 209 -10.44 10.24 6.32
C MET A 209 -10.89 9.39 7.51
N LEU A 210 -9.97 8.65 8.12
CA LEU A 210 -10.25 7.79 9.26
C LEU A 210 -10.53 8.58 10.54
N GLU A 211 -9.89 9.74 10.73
CA GLU A 211 -10.15 10.67 11.83
C GLU A 211 -11.56 11.28 11.75
N GLY A 212 -12.15 11.36 10.56
CA GLY A 212 -13.52 11.81 10.35
C GLY A 212 -14.61 10.83 10.81
N ILE A 213 -14.25 9.61 11.20
CA ILE A 213 -15.20 8.59 11.67
C ILE A 213 -15.70 8.92 13.09
N ASP A 214 -17.01 8.84 13.34
CA ASP A 214 -17.55 8.95 14.70
C ASP A 214 -17.07 7.79 15.58
N TYR A 215 -16.06 8.06 16.41
CA TYR A 215 -15.43 7.09 17.30
C TYR A 215 -16.37 6.48 18.34
N ARG A 216 -17.54 7.08 18.57
CA ARG A 216 -18.59 6.54 19.45
C ARG A 216 -19.39 5.44 18.78
N LYS A 217 -19.40 5.42 17.44
CA LYS A 217 -20.06 4.40 16.63
C LYS A 217 -19.09 3.31 16.19
N VAL A 218 -17.90 3.69 15.70
CA VAL A 218 -16.83 2.76 15.30
C VAL A 218 -15.64 2.95 16.23
N LYS A 219 -15.46 2.01 17.15
CA LYS A 219 -14.51 2.13 18.26
C LYS A 219 -13.07 1.84 17.84
N PHE A 220 -12.87 0.83 16.98
CA PHE A 220 -11.56 0.35 16.59
C PHE A 220 -11.39 0.29 15.07
N LEU A 221 -10.17 0.52 14.64
CA LEU A 221 -9.71 0.32 13.27
C LEU A 221 -8.61 -0.73 13.30
N ILE A 222 -8.75 -1.76 12.47
CA ILE A 222 -7.80 -2.85 12.34
C ILE A 222 -7.36 -2.88 10.88
N PHE A 223 -6.07 -2.65 10.64
CA PHE A 223 -5.48 -2.68 9.32
C PHE A 223 -4.85 -4.06 9.10
N CYS A 224 -5.22 -4.71 8.00
CA CYS A 224 -4.58 -5.91 7.51
C CYS A 224 -4.00 -5.61 6.13
N ILE A 225 -2.70 -5.35 6.06
CA ILE A 225 -2.04 -4.91 4.83
C ILE A 225 -1.31 -6.09 4.20
N THR A 226 -1.64 -6.39 2.96
CA THR A 226 -1.03 -7.45 2.17
C THR A 226 -0.46 -6.86 0.89
N ASN A 227 0.79 -7.20 0.57
CA ASN A 227 1.31 -7.00 -0.78
C ASN A 227 0.90 -8.21 -1.64
N PRO A 228 0.02 -8.06 -2.64
CA PRO A 228 -0.40 -9.21 -3.45
C PRO A 228 0.68 -9.69 -4.43
N VAL A 229 1.72 -8.89 -4.69
CA VAL A 229 2.75 -9.16 -5.68
C VAL A 229 3.92 -9.95 -5.09
N VAL A 230 4.14 -9.85 -3.79
CA VAL A 230 5.22 -10.53 -3.08
C VAL A 230 4.59 -11.45 -2.04
N ASN A 231 5.08 -12.68 -1.95
CA ASN A 231 4.72 -13.56 -0.86
C ASN A 231 5.40 -13.10 0.45
N CYS A 232 4.83 -12.07 1.08
CA CYS A 232 5.27 -11.55 2.37
C CYS A 232 4.14 -11.64 3.39
N SER A 233 4.51 -11.83 4.67
CA SER A 233 3.57 -11.80 5.79
C SER A 233 2.78 -10.50 5.79
N SER A 234 1.46 -10.59 6.02
CA SER A 234 0.61 -9.40 6.16
C SER A 234 1.03 -8.56 7.36
N ARG A 235 0.95 -7.23 7.23
CA ARG A 235 1.23 -6.29 8.31
C ARG A 235 -0.06 -5.90 9.00
N ILE A 236 -0.06 -6.05 10.32
CA ILE A 236 -1.25 -5.83 11.15
C ILE A 236 -1.00 -4.66 12.10
N ALA A 237 -1.94 -3.73 12.14
CA ALA A 237 -1.97 -2.66 13.13
C ALA A 237 -3.41 -2.48 13.63
N ALA A 238 -3.58 -2.25 14.93
CA ALA A 238 -4.89 -2.00 15.52
C ALA A 238 -4.85 -0.80 16.44
N VAL A 239 -5.87 0.05 16.34
CA VAL A 239 -5.95 1.34 17.03
C VAL A 239 -7.38 1.68 17.45
N GLU A 240 -7.53 2.52 18.46
CA GLU A 240 -8.80 3.21 18.71
C GLU A 240 -8.98 4.37 17.73
N THR A 241 -10.17 4.47 17.13
CA THR A 241 -10.52 5.54 16.17
C THR A 241 -10.22 6.94 16.71
N ARG A 242 -10.58 7.22 17.96
CA ARG A 242 -10.40 8.54 18.61
C ARG A 242 -8.95 9.00 18.78
N ALA A 243 -7.98 8.09 18.63
CA ALA A 243 -6.58 8.33 18.97
C ALA A 243 -5.64 7.80 17.89
N LEU A 244 -6.12 7.74 16.64
CA LEU A 244 -5.46 7.14 15.48
C LEU A 244 -3.96 7.47 15.40
N ARG A 245 -3.60 8.74 15.23
CA ARG A 245 -2.19 9.16 15.04
C ARG A 245 -1.31 8.77 16.22
N SER A 246 -1.74 9.10 17.44
CA SER A 246 -0.98 8.81 18.66
C SER A 246 -0.77 7.31 18.90
N GLN A 247 -1.71 6.45 18.49
CA GLN A 247 -1.58 4.99 18.64
C GLN A 247 -0.76 4.36 17.52
N LEU A 248 -0.80 4.90 16.30
CA LEU A 248 0.11 4.52 15.23
C LEU A 248 1.55 4.89 15.58
N GLU A 249 1.77 6.09 16.10
CA GLU A 249 3.09 6.55 16.55
C GLU A 249 3.68 5.65 17.65
N LYS A 250 2.88 5.26 18.65
CA LYS A 250 3.28 4.29 19.70
C LYS A 250 3.61 2.89 19.16
N GLN A 251 3.13 2.57 17.96
CA GLN A 251 3.45 1.34 17.24
C GLN A 251 4.62 1.52 16.26
N HIS A 252 5.29 2.67 16.30
CA HIS A 252 6.35 3.06 15.35
C HIS A 252 5.88 3.05 13.89
N ILE A 253 4.61 3.39 13.66
CA ILE A 253 4.03 3.53 12.33
C ILE A 253 3.93 5.03 12.02
N PRO A 254 4.93 5.62 11.36
CA PRO A 254 4.87 7.01 10.92
C PRO A 254 3.79 7.22 9.86
N ILE A 255 3.13 8.37 9.92
CA ILE A 255 2.25 8.86 8.86
C ILE A 255 3.05 9.83 8.00
N TYR A 256 3.04 9.59 6.70
CA TYR A 256 3.73 10.44 5.72
C TYR A 256 2.72 11.24 4.89
N ASN A 257 3.08 12.46 4.53
CA ASN A 257 2.43 13.17 3.42
C ASN A 257 2.90 12.56 2.10
N TYR A 258 1.99 12.26 1.17
CA TYR A 258 2.39 11.73 -0.13
C TYR A 258 2.71 12.86 -1.10
N ALA A 259 3.93 12.88 -1.62
CA ALA A 259 4.43 13.85 -2.60
C ALA A 259 5.04 13.13 -3.81
N GLY A 260 4.45 12.01 -4.22
CA GLY A 260 4.78 11.34 -5.47
C GLY A 260 3.97 11.89 -6.64
N GLU A 261 4.54 11.84 -7.84
CA GLU A 261 3.79 12.13 -9.05
C GLU A 261 2.71 11.07 -9.33
N GLY A 262 1.66 11.48 -10.03
CA GLY A 262 0.66 10.54 -10.55
C GLY A 262 1.24 9.65 -11.66
N ARG A 263 0.38 8.83 -12.28
CA ARG A 263 0.81 7.93 -13.36
C ARG A 263 1.47 8.71 -14.50
N SER A 264 2.76 8.49 -14.72
CA SER A 264 3.56 9.20 -15.72
C SER A 264 3.54 8.56 -17.11
N VAL A 265 3.16 7.28 -17.20
CA VAL A 265 3.07 6.53 -18.47
C VAL A 265 1.83 5.63 -18.48
N ASP A 266 1.01 5.77 -19.53
CA ASP A 266 -0.03 4.79 -19.82
C ASP A 266 0.60 3.56 -20.48
N ILE A 267 0.96 2.60 -19.62
CA ILE A 267 1.39 1.28 -20.07
C ILE A 267 0.13 0.47 -20.41
N ASP A 268 -0.03 0.19 -21.71
CA ASP A 268 -1.14 -0.58 -22.26
C ASP A 268 -1.07 -2.05 -21.80
N ARG A 269 0.08 -2.70 -21.99
CA ARG A 269 0.30 -4.11 -21.61
C ARG A 269 1.78 -4.44 -21.39
N VAL A 270 2.11 -5.25 -20.39
CA VAL A 270 3.37 -5.99 -20.30
C VAL A 270 3.24 -7.31 -21.09
N VAL A 271 4.15 -7.55 -22.03
CA VAL A 271 4.20 -8.78 -22.84
C VAL A 271 5.38 -9.63 -22.34
N PRO A 272 5.11 -10.68 -21.53
CA PRO A 272 6.14 -11.59 -21.06
C PRO A 272 6.53 -12.59 -22.14
N SER A 273 7.82 -12.89 -22.24
CA SER A 273 8.39 -14.00 -23.00
C SER A 273 9.66 -14.51 -22.32
N TYR A 274 10.23 -15.60 -22.83
CA TYR A 274 11.50 -16.13 -22.33
C TYR A 274 12.37 -16.64 -23.46
N LYS A 275 13.68 -16.75 -23.20
CA LYS A 275 14.65 -17.44 -24.03
C LYS A 275 15.43 -18.44 -23.18
N ARG A 276 15.51 -19.69 -23.65
CA ARG A 276 16.37 -20.71 -23.04
C ARG A 276 17.75 -20.68 -23.64
N TYR A 277 18.73 -20.85 -22.77
CA TYR A 277 20.12 -21.14 -23.05
C TYR A 277 20.49 -22.42 -22.31
N GLU A 278 21.67 -22.98 -22.58
CA GLU A 278 22.12 -24.24 -21.97
C GLU A 278 22.22 -24.15 -20.43
N ASP A 279 22.62 -22.99 -19.89
CA ASP A 279 22.89 -22.78 -18.46
C ASP A 279 21.87 -21.85 -17.78
N ARG A 280 21.00 -21.18 -18.54
CA ARG A 280 20.08 -20.17 -17.99
C ARG A 280 18.82 -19.99 -18.81
N THR A 281 17.81 -19.41 -18.18
CA THR A 281 16.60 -18.93 -18.85
C THR A 281 16.45 -17.45 -18.60
N ASP A 282 16.44 -16.66 -19.68
CA ASP A 282 16.27 -15.22 -19.60
C ASP A 282 14.79 -14.86 -19.78
N PHE A 283 14.21 -14.17 -18.79
CA PHE A 283 12.86 -13.61 -18.89
C PHE A 283 12.89 -12.22 -19.52
N ILE A 284 12.07 -12.04 -20.56
CA ILE A 284 11.99 -10.82 -21.35
C ILE A 284 10.61 -10.20 -21.11
N MET A 285 10.60 -9.00 -20.54
CA MET A 285 9.36 -8.26 -20.24
C MET A 285 9.27 -7.08 -21.21
N THR A 286 8.53 -7.24 -22.30
CA THR A 286 8.40 -6.19 -23.30
C THR A 286 7.28 -5.22 -22.92
N ILE A 287 7.62 -3.95 -22.78
CA ILE A 287 6.67 -2.87 -22.52
C ILE A 287 6.65 -1.99 -23.76
N PRO A 288 5.55 -1.99 -24.54
CA PRO A 288 5.36 -1.04 -25.62
C PRO A 288 5.10 0.34 -24.98
N GLU A 289 6.18 1.05 -24.67
CA GLU A 289 6.07 2.42 -24.19
C GLU A 289 5.61 3.33 -25.33
N ARG A 290 4.59 4.15 -25.07
CA ARG A 290 4.40 5.37 -25.85
C ARG A 290 5.50 6.33 -25.42
N LYS A 291 6.37 6.75 -26.33
CA LYS A 291 7.39 7.78 -26.04
C LYS A 291 6.71 9.01 -25.46
N VAL A 292 6.85 9.24 -24.16
CA VAL A 292 6.45 10.47 -23.50
C VAL A 292 7.64 11.43 -23.56
N ASN A 293 7.46 12.60 -24.20
CA ASN A 293 8.48 13.65 -24.22
C ASN A 293 8.85 14.04 -22.77
N VAL A 294 10.14 14.31 -22.53
CA VAL A 294 10.69 14.77 -21.25
C VAL A 294 9.88 15.92 -20.66
N GLU A 295 9.48 16.91 -21.45
CA GLU A 295 8.69 18.04 -20.96
C GLU A 295 7.37 17.59 -20.30
N LYS A 296 6.64 16.67 -20.94
CA LYS A 296 5.41 16.11 -20.37
C LYS A 296 5.65 15.29 -19.09
N LYS A 297 6.82 14.64 -18.97
CA LYS A 297 7.19 13.96 -17.72
C LYS A 297 7.45 15.00 -16.62
N MET A 298 8.14 16.08 -16.94
CA MET A 298 8.44 17.16 -16.00
C MET A 298 7.18 17.88 -15.53
N ASP A 299 6.19 18.09 -16.41
CA ASP A 299 4.88 18.66 -16.03
C ASP A 299 4.16 17.86 -14.94
N ILE A 300 4.42 16.54 -14.86
CA ILE A 300 3.81 15.65 -13.85
C ILE A 300 4.70 15.59 -12.59
N ILE A 301 6.02 15.60 -12.74
CA ILE A 301 6.99 15.46 -11.64
C ILE A 301 7.16 16.75 -10.84
N ILE A 302 7.26 17.92 -11.50
CA ILE A 302 7.58 19.19 -10.83
C ILE A 302 6.57 19.55 -9.73
N PRO A 303 5.24 19.46 -9.95
CA PRO A 303 4.28 19.77 -8.89
C PRO A 303 4.46 18.90 -7.64
N ALA A 304 4.81 17.61 -7.82
CA ALA A 304 5.06 16.70 -6.72
C ALA A 304 6.40 17.00 -6.02
N PHE A 305 7.44 17.33 -6.78
CA PHE A 305 8.73 17.81 -6.26
C PHE A 305 8.58 19.08 -5.42
N LEU A 306 7.80 20.07 -5.87
CA LEU A 306 7.60 21.31 -5.13
C LEU A 306 6.88 21.07 -3.80
N LYS A 307 5.86 20.20 -3.77
CA LYS A 307 5.21 19.76 -2.52
C LYS A 307 6.19 19.06 -1.59
N ALA A 308 7.02 18.17 -2.13
CA ALA A 308 8.01 17.46 -1.33
C ALA A 308 9.06 18.42 -0.74
N LEU A 309 9.45 19.46 -1.50
CA LEU A 309 10.35 20.52 -1.03
C LEU A 309 9.72 21.35 0.09
N GLU A 310 8.42 21.65 -0.01
CA GLU A 310 7.66 22.32 1.05
C GLU A 310 7.63 21.48 2.33
N PHE A 311 7.27 20.19 2.26
CA PHE A 311 7.30 19.29 3.42
C PHE A 311 8.70 19.19 4.04
N LYS A 312 9.75 19.15 3.21
CA LYS A 312 11.14 19.18 3.68
C LYS A 312 11.47 20.49 4.42
N LYS A 313 11.04 21.65 3.91
CA LYS A 313 11.21 22.96 4.57
C LYS A 313 10.47 23.02 5.92
N LEU A 314 9.28 22.41 6.00
CA LEU A 314 8.46 22.35 7.22
C LEU A 314 8.91 21.28 8.22
N GLY A 315 9.84 20.39 7.84
CA GLY A 315 10.27 19.27 8.67
C GLY A 315 9.21 18.17 8.84
N GLU A 316 8.22 18.12 7.95
CA GLU A 316 7.15 17.13 7.99
C GLU A 316 7.59 15.81 7.34
N PRO A 317 7.18 14.63 7.85
CA PRO A 317 7.45 13.37 7.17
C PRO A 317 6.71 13.31 5.83
N PHE A 318 7.42 12.98 4.75
CA PHE A 318 6.83 12.82 3.43
C PHE A 318 7.37 11.59 2.68
N ALA A 319 6.60 11.12 1.70
CA ALA A 319 6.98 10.02 0.84
C ALA A 319 6.96 10.45 -0.63
N THR A 320 7.97 10.04 -1.39
CA THR A 320 8.13 10.40 -2.81
C THR A 320 8.28 9.15 -3.65
N THR A 321 7.95 9.24 -4.93
CA THR A 321 8.45 8.27 -5.92
C THR A 321 9.95 8.47 -6.12
N GLN A 322 10.58 7.55 -6.84
CA GLN A 322 11.96 7.70 -7.28
C GLN A 322 12.21 8.98 -8.09
N SER A 323 11.35 9.30 -9.07
CA SER A 323 11.55 10.48 -9.93
C SER A 323 11.56 11.76 -9.11
N VAL A 324 10.63 11.89 -8.17
CA VAL A 324 10.54 13.07 -7.30
C VAL A 324 11.70 13.12 -6.31
N GLN A 325 12.10 11.99 -5.74
CA GLN A 325 13.28 11.96 -4.86
C GLN A 325 14.53 12.43 -5.59
N PHE A 326 14.75 11.96 -6.81
CA PHE A 326 15.89 12.37 -7.62
C PHE A 326 15.84 13.87 -7.94
N MET A 327 14.65 14.41 -8.21
CA MET A 327 14.48 15.85 -8.37
C MET A 327 14.83 16.63 -7.09
N LEU A 328 14.43 16.13 -5.92
CA LEU A 328 14.79 16.73 -4.63
C LEU A 328 16.29 16.76 -4.40
N GLU A 329 16.97 15.65 -4.64
CA GLU A 329 18.40 15.53 -4.41
C GLU A 329 19.20 16.34 -5.44
N LEU A 330 18.82 16.32 -6.72
CA LEU A 330 19.54 17.04 -7.78
C LEU A 330 19.27 18.55 -7.78
N PHE A 331 18.02 18.96 -7.61
CA PHE A 331 17.59 20.34 -7.85
C PHE A 331 17.13 21.09 -6.59
N GLY A 332 16.87 20.40 -5.47
CA GLY A 332 16.29 21.02 -4.27
C GLY A 332 17.07 22.24 -3.77
N ASP A 333 18.40 22.12 -3.68
CA ASP A 333 19.27 23.21 -3.21
C ASP A 333 19.22 24.43 -4.14
N TYR A 334 19.11 24.20 -5.46
CA TYR A 334 18.99 25.28 -6.45
C TYR A 334 17.64 26.00 -6.37
N TYR A 335 16.54 25.28 -6.10
CA TYR A 335 15.22 25.89 -5.89
C TYR A 335 15.19 26.74 -4.60
N ILE A 336 16.02 26.41 -3.61
CA ILE A 336 16.21 27.23 -2.40
C ILE A 336 17.11 28.43 -2.71
N GLN A 337 18.23 28.22 -3.40
CA GLN A 337 19.20 29.26 -3.72
C GLN A 337 18.61 30.34 -4.65
N PHE A 338 17.81 29.93 -5.64
CA PHE A 338 17.20 30.81 -6.63
C PHE A 338 15.71 31.03 -6.34
N GLU A 339 15.34 31.25 -5.07
CA GLU A 339 13.93 31.31 -4.64
C GLU A 339 13.08 32.31 -5.44
N ASP A 340 13.59 33.52 -5.72
CA ASP A 340 12.87 34.51 -6.53
C ASP A 340 12.56 33.99 -7.94
N LEU A 341 13.53 33.32 -8.57
CA LEU A 341 13.36 32.74 -9.90
C LEU A 341 12.46 31.49 -9.86
N ALA A 342 12.59 30.67 -8.81
CA ALA A 342 11.73 29.54 -8.55
C ALA A 342 10.27 29.97 -8.36
N ASN A 343 10.02 31.11 -7.73
CA ASN A 343 8.69 31.68 -7.56
C ASN A 343 8.13 32.24 -8.88
N ALA A 344 8.98 32.84 -9.72
CA ALA A 344 8.56 33.41 -11.00
C ALA A 344 8.29 32.33 -12.07
N VAL A 345 9.15 31.32 -12.16
CA VAL A 345 9.11 30.28 -13.21
C VAL A 345 9.39 28.86 -12.65
N PRO A 346 8.54 28.38 -11.71
CA PRO A 346 8.79 27.13 -10.97
C PRO A 346 8.98 25.90 -11.87
N ASN A 347 8.29 25.86 -13.01
CA ASN A 347 8.32 24.72 -13.93
C ASN A 347 9.49 24.72 -14.90
N GLU A 348 10.25 25.82 -14.98
CA GLU A 348 11.32 26.02 -15.98
C GLU A 348 12.71 26.14 -15.35
N LEU A 349 12.80 26.37 -14.03
CA LEU A 349 14.08 26.53 -13.34
C LEU A 349 15.04 25.33 -13.55
N TRP A 350 14.52 24.10 -13.64
CA TRP A 350 15.34 22.93 -13.95
C TRP A 350 16.10 23.06 -15.28
N LYS A 351 15.52 23.71 -16.30
CA LYS A 351 16.20 23.94 -17.60
C LYS A 351 17.37 24.90 -17.44
N TYR A 352 17.16 25.96 -16.66
CA TYR A 352 18.23 26.90 -16.31
C TYR A 352 19.36 26.20 -15.56
N VAL A 353 19.03 25.37 -14.55
CA VAL A 353 20.03 24.62 -13.77
C VAL A 353 20.81 23.66 -14.65
N ILE A 354 20.14 22.89 -15.53
CA ILE A 354 20.84 21.99 -16.47
C ILE A 354 21.76 22.77 -17.40
N SER A 355 21.33 23.92 -17.91
CA SER A 355 22.11 24.71 -18.89
C SER A 355 23.35 25.37 -18.26
N ASN A 356 23.27 25.79 -17.00
CA ASN A 356 24.33 26.56 -16.34
C ASN A 356 25.16 25.75 -15.33
N HIS A 357 24.60 24.66 -14.79
CA HIS A 357 25.20 23.84 -13.74
C HIS A 357 25.20 22.33 -14.10
N GLY A 358 25.05 21.99 -15.38
CA GLY A 358 24.90 20.60 -15.84
C GLY A 358 26.04 19.66 -15.39
N ALA A 359 27.29 20.12 -15.37
CA ALA A 359 28.42 19.31 -14.89
C ALA A 359 28.29 18.93 -13.40
N ALA A 360 27.83 19.86 -12.56
CA ALA A 360 27.59 19.59 -11.14
C ALA A 360 26.41 18.63 -10.94
N ILE A 361 25.34 18.80 -11.73
CA ILE A 361 24.19 17.87 -11.73
C ILE A 361 24.62 16.46 -12.13
N TRP A 362 25.44 16.33 -13.18
CA TRP A 362 25.96 15.04 -13.63
C TRP A 362 26.75 14.33 -12.55
N ASN A 363 27.68 15.03 -11.88
CA ASN A 363 28.45 14.45 -10.78
C ASN A 363 27.56 14.00 -9.63
N LYS A 364 26.60 14.84 -9.22
CA LYS A 364 25.64 14.49 -8.15
C LYS A 364 24.78 13.30 -8.54
N MET A 365 24.38 13.17 -9.81
CA MET A 365 23.64 12.01 -10.30
C MET A 365 24.42 10.71 -10.13
N GLN A 366 25.73 10.71 -10.40
CA GLN A 366 26.59 9.53 -10.19
C GLN A 366 26.69 9.15 -8.70
N GLU A 367 26.78 10.14 -7.80
CA GLU A 367 26.78 9.90 -6.34
C GLU A 367 25.46 9.25 -5.89
N ILE A 368 24.32 9.78 -6.35
CA ILE A 368 22.97 9.27 -6.07
C ILE A 368 22.80 7.84 -6.60
N GLU A 369 23.26 7.57 -7.83
CA GLU A 369 23.22 6.23 -8.41
C GLU A 369 24.04 5.24 -7.57
N HIS A 370 25.21 5.64 -7.09
CA HIS A 370 26.02 4.80 -6.22
C HIS A 370 25.36 4.56 -4.85
N GLN A 371 24.76 5.60 -4.26
CA GLN A 371 24.09 5.52 -2.97
C GLN A 371 22.88 4.57 -3.01
N TRP A 372 22.00 4.71 -4.01
CA TRP A 372 20.74 3.99 -4.07
C TRP A 372 20.80 2.69 -4.88
N TYR A 373 21.79 2.55 -5.78
CA TYR A 373 21.96 1.40 -6.67
C TYR A 373 23.41 0.88 -6.73
N PRO A 374 24.03 0.53 -5.59
CA PRO A 374 25.45 0.16 -5.53
C PRO A 374 25.81 -1.05 -6.41
N GLN A 375 24.85 -1.93 -6.72
CA GLN A 375 25.07 -3.11 -7.58
C GLN A 375 25.23 -2.78 -9.07
N LYS A 376 24.74 -1.64 -9.56
CA LYS A 376 24.96 -1.21 -10.96
C LYS A 376 26.38 -0.68 -11.19
N ALA A 377 26.98 -0.06 -10.18
CA ALA A 377 28.35 0.47 -10.25
C ALA A 377 29.43 -0.63 -10.40
N GLY A 378 29.10 -1.90 -10.14
CA GLY A 378 29.99 -3.04 -10.34
C GLY A 378 29.95 -3.66 -11.74
N ILE A 379 28.96 -3.32 -12.58
CA ILE A 379 28.80 -3.92 -13.91
C ILE A 379 29.59 -3.14 -14.98
N ASP A 380 29.74 -1.82 -14.83
CA ASP A 380 30.52 -1.00 -15.76
C ASP A 380 32.04 -1.07 -15.53
N ASN A 381 32.50 -1.65 -14.42
CA ASN A 381 33.93 -1.89 -14.15
C ASN A 381 34.42 -3.27 -14.62
N GLY A 382 33.56 -4.03 -15.32
CA GLY A 382 33.81 -5.41 -15.75
C GLY A 382 34.00 -5.62 -17.25
N VAL A 383 34.36 -4.58 -18.01
CA VAL A 383 34.78 -4.71 -19.41
C VAL A 383 36.11 -3.99 -19.59
N SER A 384 37.20 -4.74 -19.40
CA SER A 384 38.52 -4.45 -19.96
C SER A 384 38.97 -5.66 -20.75
#